data_AF-A0A9W6WIC4-F1
#
_entry.id   AF-A0A9W6WIC4-F1
#
_cell.length_a   1.000
_cell.length_b   1.000
_cell.length_c   1.000
_cell.angle_alpha   90.00
_cell.angle_beta   90.00
_cell.angle_gamma   90.00
#
_symmetry.space_group_name_H-M   'P 1'
#
loop_
_entity.id
_entity.type
_entity.pdbx_description
1 polymer ?
#
loop_
_entity_poly.entity_id
_entity_poly.type
_entity_poly.pdbx_seq_one_letter_code
_entity_poly.pdbx_strand_id
1 'polypeptide(L)'
;MSDGWETKRSRSKGHIDWAIVKLGHKTLVKKVTVDTAHYRGNFPQFIVIHGLVSNEESPKFDDPSWEVVVDKTKTGPDKEHEYEVKLGKPFTHVKLTMIPDGGVKRLRVLGTPVA
;
A
#
# COMPACT_ATOMS: atom_id res chain seq x y z
N MET A 1 0.56 19.05 2.16
CA MET A 1 -0.52 18.03 2.25
C MET A 1 -1.29 17.91 0.93
N SER A 2 -1.41 18.97 0.11
CA SER A 2 -2.25 19.01 -1.11
C SER A 2 -1.84 18.08 -2.27
N ASP A 3 -0.70 17.41 -2.15
CA ASP A 3 -0.03 16.65 -3.22
C ASP A 3 0.11 15.15 -2.87
N GLY A 4 -0.70 14.63 -1.95
CA GLY A 4 -0.79 13.20 -1.62
C GLY A 4 -2.21 12.66 -1.73
N TRP A 5 -2.42 11.42 -1.28
CA TRP A 5 -3.74 10.84 -1.11
C TRP A 5 -4.16 10.95 0.35
N GLU A 6 -5.31 11.56 0.63
CA GLU A 6 -5.87 11.72 1.96
C GLU A 6 -7.36 11.35 1.96
N THR A 7 -7.79 10.58 2.95
CA THR A 7 -9.18 10.14 3.10
C THR A 7 -9.90 10.89 4.23
N LYS A 8 -11.23 10.84 4.23
CA LYS A 8 -12.03 11.45 5.29
C LYS A 8 -11.81 10.69 6.59
N ARG A 9 -11.72 11.43 7.70
CA ARG A 9 -11.64 10.84 9.04
C ARG A 9 -12.84 9.92 9.30
N SER A 10 -12.57 8.69 9.70
CA SER A 10 -13.58 7.70 10.04
C SER A 10 -13.86 7.65 11.54
N ARG A 11 -15.05 7.16 11.89
CA ARG A 11 -15.50 6.88 13.27
C ARG A 11 -16.02 5.44 13.42
N SER A 12 -16.11 4.70 12.32
CA SER A 12 -16.65 3.34 12.31
C SER A 12 -15.60 2.35 12.81
N LYS A 13 -16.02 1.42 13.68
CA LYS A 13 -15.13 0.38 14.20
C LYS A 13 -14.66 -0.51 13.05
N GLY A 14 -13.35 -0.71 12.96
CA GLY A 14 -12.74 -1.57 11.94
C GLY A 14 -12.70 -0.95 10.53
N HIS A 15 -12.97 0.35 10.40
CA HIS A 15 -12.81 1.06 9.12
C HIS A 15 -11.40 0.93 8.58
N ILE A 16 -11.30 0.81 7.26
CA ILE A 16 -10.05 0.86 6.50
C ILE A 16 -10.30 1.65 5.22
N ASP A 17 -9.26 2.28 4.71
CA ASP A 17 -9.22 2.85 3.36
C ASP A 17 -8.17 2.10 2.53
N TRP A 18 -8.39 1.99 1.22
CA TRP A 18 -7.46 1.29 0.35
C TRP A 18 -7.31 1.93 -1.02
N ALA A 19 -6.15 1.71 -1.63
CA ALA A 19 -5.87 2.02 -3.02
C ALA A 19 -5.23 0.79 -3.68
N ILE A 20 -5.80 0.39 -4.82
CA ILE A 20 -5.27 -0.70 -5.65
C ILE A 20 -4.54 -0.06 -6.83
N VAL A 21 -3.31 -0.51 -7.07
CA VAL A 21 -2.45 0.00 -8.14
C VAL A 21 -2.00 -1.18 -9.00
N LYS A 22 -2.35 -1.12 -10.28
CA LYS A 22 -1.77 -2.01 -11.30
C LYS A 22 -0.34 -1.57 -11.57
N LEU A 23 0.60 -2.50 -11.42
CA LEU A 23 2.01 -2.25 -11.73
C LEU A 23 2.18 -2.16 -13.25
N GLY A 24 3.08 -1.30 -13.71
CA GLY A 24 3.35 -1.15 -15.14
C GLY A 24 3.85 -2.43 -15.81
N HIS A 25 4.47 -3.34 -15.04
CA HIS A 25 4.87 -4.68 -15.46
C HIS A 25 4.65 -5.67 -14.32
N LYS A 26 4.50 -6.95 -14.65
CA LYS A 26 4.58 -8.03 -13.66
C LYS A 26 5.96 -7.99 -13.01
N THR A 27 6.03 -7.86 -11.69
CA THR A 27 7.27 -7.45 -11.00
C THR A 27 7.56 -8.31 -9.78
N LEU A 28 8.79 -8.82 -9.68
CA LEU A 28 9.36 -9.36 -8.45
C LEU A 28 9.66 -8.21 -7.48
N VAL A 29 8.71 -7.94 -6.58
CA VAL A 29 8.83 -6.84 -5.61
C VAL A 29 9.96 -7.13 -4.61
N LYS A 30 10.86 -6.16 -4.44
CA LYS A 30 12.02 -6.24 -3.54
C LYS A 30 11.91 -5.26 -2.37
N LYS A 31 11.36 -4.08 -2.62
CA LYS A 31 11.23 -3.02 -1.61
C LYS A 31 9.94 -2.26 -1.82
N VAL A 32 9.25 -1.93 -0.73
CA VAL A 32 8.11 -1.03 -0.73
C VAL A 32 8.42 0.16 0.18
N THR A 33 8.13 1.37 -0.29
CA THR A 33 8.22 2.59 0.52
C THR A 33 6.84 3.23 0.63
N VAL A 34 6.41 3.49 1.86
CA VAL A 34 5.22 4.29 2.17
C VAL A 34 5.69 5.59 2.82
N ASP A 35 5.52 6.70 2.10
CA ASP A 35 5.95 8.02 2.53
C ASP A 35 4.77 8.82 3.09
N THR A 36 4.88 9.27 4.34
CA THR A 36 3.88 10.11 5.01
C THR A 36 4.28 11.59 5.03
N ALA A 37 5.16 12.03 4.13
CA ALA A 37 5.63 13.41 4.05
C ALA A 37 4.49 14.43 4.10
N HIS A 38 4.66 15.39 5.01
CA HIS A 38 3.75 16.49 5.35
C HIS A 38 2.46 16.09 6.08
N TYR A 39 2.22 14.80 6.34
CA TYR A 39 1.13 14.33 7.20
C TYR A 39 1.65 14.14 8.63
N ARG A 40 1.52 15.19 9.45
CA ARG A 40 2.09 15.23 10.81
C ARG A 40 1.12 14.84 11.92
N GLY A 41 -0.19 15.00 11.69
CA GLY A 41 -1.25 14.65 12.65
C GLY A 41 -2.37 13.79 12.07
N ASN A 42 -2.32 13.52 10.77
CA ASN A 42 -3.34 12.84 9.98
C ASN A 42 -2.70 11.76 9.06
N PHE A 43 -1.53 11.23 9.43
CA PHE A 43 -0.98 10.02 8.81
C PHE A 43 -1.75 8.77 9.30
N PRO A 44 -1.79 7.67 8.53
CA PRO A 44 -2.50 6.47 8.96
C PRO A 44 -1.84 5.82 10.17
N GLN A 45 -2.63 5.32 11.12
CA GLN A 45 -2.06 4.67 12.31
C GLN A 45 -1.26 3.40 11.93
N PHE A 46 -1.82 2.61 11.03
CA PHE A 46 -1.15 1.44 10.46
C PHE A 46 -1.36 1.37 8.95
N ILE A 47 -0.48 0.64 8.28
CA ILE A 47 -0.66 0.22 6.90
C ILE A 47 -0.50 -1.30 6.75
N VAL A 48 -1.03 -1.85 5.66
CA VAL A 48 -0.75 -3.19 5.15
C VAL A 48 -0.53 -3.07 3.64
N ILE A 49 0.44 -3.80 3.09
CA ILE A 49 0.61 -3.92 1.64
C ILE A 49 0.29 -5.34 1.24
N HIS A 50 -0.57 -5.49 0.23
CA HIS A 50 -0.85 -6.77 -0.40
C HIS A 50 -0.35 -6.77 -1.84
N GLY A 51 -0.09 -7.96 -2.37
CA GLY A 51 0.22 -8.23 -3.76
C GLY A 51 -0.74 -9.27 -4.33
N LEU A 52 -1.03 -9.15 -5.62
CA LEU A 52 -1.91 -10.08 -6.35
C LEU A 52 -1.45 -10.21 -7.80
N VAL A 53 -1.62 -11.41 -8.35
CA VAL A 53 -1.47 -11.68 -9.78
C VAL A 53 -2.87 -11.86 -10.35
N SER A 54 -3.27 -10.94 -11.22
CA SER A 54 -4.52 -11.01 -11.98
C SER A 54 -4.35 -10.38 -13.36
N ASN A 55 -5.20 -10.82 -14.27
CA ASN A 55 -5.36 -10.29 -15.63
C ASN A 55 -6.42 -9.18 -15.70
N GLU A 56 -7.20 -8.97 -14.63
CA GLU A 56 -8.16 -7.88 -14.55
C GLU A 56 -7.45 -6.54 -14.45
N GLU A 57 -8.04 -5.49 -15.02
CA GLU A 57 -7.53 -4.12 -14.89
C GLU A 57 -7.71 -3.58 -13.47
N SER A 58 -8.81 -3.96 -12.82
CA SER A 58 -9.18 -3.50 -11.49
C SER A 58 -9.75 -4.66 -10.67
N PRO A 59 -8.89 -5.50 -10.06
CA PRO A 59 -9.34 -6.59 -9.20
C PRO A 59 -10.12 -6.07 -7.98
N LYS A 60 -11.04 -6.90 -7.46
CA LYS A 60 -11.83 -6.54 -6.29
C LYS A 60 -10.96 -6.39 -5.04
N PHE A 61 -11.33 -5.47 -4.15
CA PHE A 61 -10.56 -5.19 -2.94
C PHE A 61 -10.56 -6.35 -1.94
N ASP A 62 -11.60 -7.18 -1.98
CA ASP A 62 -11.86 -8.34 -1.12
C ASP A 62 -11.56 -9.67 -1.82
N ASP A 63 -10.87 -9.64 -2.97
CA ASP A 63 -10.41 -10.86 -3.64
C ASP A 63 -9.58 -11.74 -2.68
N PRO A 64 -9.90 -13.02 -2.51
CA PRO A 64 -9.18 -13.89 -1.58
C PRO A 64 -7.73 -14.18 -2.01
N SER A 65 -7.36 -13.86 -3.25
CA SER A 65 -6.02 -14.07 -3.81
C SER A 65 -5.03 -12.96 -3.43
N TRP A 66 -5.48 -11.92 -2.69
CA TRP A 66 -4.58 -10.91 -2.14
C TRP A 66 -3.67 -11.52 -1.08
N GLU A 67 -2.37 -11.44 -1.30
CA GLU A 67 -1.36 -11.97 -0.39
C GLU A 67 -0.65 -10.84 0.34
N VAL A 68 -0.44 -10.99 1.65
CA VAL A 68 0.27 -9.96 2.44
C VAL A 68 1.73 -9.90 2.01
N VAL A 69 2.16 -8.72 1.55
CA VAL A 69 3.53 -8.39 1.13
C VAL A 69 4.28 -7.65 2.23
N VAL A 70 3.60 -6.75 2.93
CA VAL A 70 4.09 -6.10 4.15
C VAL A 70 3.00 -6.24 5.20
N ASP A 71 3.36 -6.86 6.32
CA ASP A 71 2.47 -7.05 7.47
C ASP A 71 1.97 -5.72 8.03
N LYS A 72 0.90 -5.81 8.84
CA LYS A 72 0.33 -4.67 9.53
C LYS A 72 1.39 -3.96 10.37
N THR A 73 1.81 -2.79 9.92
CA THR A 73 2.91 -2.05 10.53
C THR A 73 2.47 -0.65 10.92
N LYS A 74 2.93 -0.21 12.10
CA LYS A 74 2.66 1.15 12.59
C LYS A 74 3.43 2.16 11.75
N THR A 75 2.78 3.26 11.35
CA THR A 75 3.48 4.36 10.68
C THR A 75 3.67 5.55 11.61
N GLY A 76 4.50 6.49 11.19
CA GLY A 76 4.80 7.73 11.89
C GLY A 76 4.58 8.96 11.00
N PRO A 77 4.63 10.15 11.61
CA PRO A 77 4.45 11.41 10.90
C PRO A 77 5.65 11.75 10.02
N ASP A 78 5.37 12.33 8.85
CA ASP A 78 6.36 13.04 8.02
C ASP A 78 7.65 12.23 7.75
N LYS A 79 7.48 10.95 7.39
CA LYS A 79 8.58 9.99 7.29
C LYS A 79 8.40 9.00 6.14
N GLU A 80 9.52 8.63 5.51
CA GLU A 80 9.58 7.47 4.63
C GLU A 80 9.69 6.17 5.44
N HIS A 81 8.76 5.24 5.20
CA HIS A 81 8.76 3.90 5.80
C HIS A 81 9.18 2.90 4.73
N GLU A 82 10.31 2.25 4.94
CA GLU A 82 10.88 1.32 3.98
C GLU A 82 10.75 -0.12 4.47
N TYR A 83 10.31 -1.00 3.56
CA TYR A 83 10.04 -2.40 3.84
C TYR A 83 10.72 -3.28 2.80
N GLU A 84 11.56 -4.21 3.26
CA GLU A 84 12.11 -5.27 2.40
C GLU A 84 11.09 -6.39 2.21
N VAL A 85 10.94 -6.85 0.96
CA VAL A 85 10.00 -7.91 0.60
C VAL A 85 10.75 -9.21 0.32
N LYS A 86 10.40 -10.27 1.06
CA LYS A 86 11.10 -11.57 1.02
C LYS A 86 10.31 -12.71 0.37
N LEU A 87 9.15 -12.43 -0.22
CA LEU A 87 8.25 -13.46 -0.78
C LEU A 87 8.81 -14.18 -2.03
N GLY A 88 9.73 -13.54 -2.76
CA GLY A 88 10.37 -14.17 -3.92
C GLY A 88 9.46 -14.47 -5.11
N LYS A 89 8.24 -13.92 -5.15
CA LYS A 89 7.25 -14.12 -6.22
C LYS A 89 6.82 -12.81 -6.89
N PRO A 90 6.44 -12.85 -8.18
CA PRO A 90 6.05 -11.65 -8.89
C PRO A 90 4.57 -11.29 -8.69
N PHE A 91 4.24 -10.01 -8.78
CA PHE A 91 2.88 -9.49 -8.69
C PHE A 91 2.53 -8.59 -9.89
N THR A 92 1.24 -8.50 -10.24
CA THR A 92 0.74 -7.54 -11.24
C THR A 92 0.05 -6.35 -10.60
N HIS A 93 -0.47 -6.50 -9.39
CA HIS A 93 -1.12 -5.45 -8.63
C HIS A 93 -0.58 -5.39 -7.21
N VAL A 94 -0.65 -4.20 -6.62
CA VAL A 94 -0.47 -3.99 -5.19
C VAL A 94 -1.69 -3.29 -4.60
N LYS A 95 -1.94 -3.53 -3.32
CA LYS A 95 -2.99 -2.84 -2.57
C LYS A 95 -2.40 -2.25 -1.31
N LEU A 96 -2.42 -0.92 -1.20
CA LEU A 96 -2.15 -0.21 0.04
C LEU A 96 -3.44 -0.13 0.84
N THR A 97 -3.41 -0.60 2.08
CA THR A 97 -4.52 -0.44 3.03
C THR A 97 -4.05 0.45 4.19
N MET A 98 -4.77 1.54 4.44
CA MET A 98 -4.60 2.41 5.60
C MET A 98 -5.60 2.02 6.69
N ILE A 99 -5.17 2.11 7.95
CA ILE A 99 -6.00 1.79 9.11
C ILE A 99 -5.91 2.92 10.15
N PRO A 100 -7.03 3.50 10.59
CA PRO A 100 -8.35 3.40 9.95
C PRO A 100 -8.40 4.20 8.64
N ASP A 101 -7.85 5.41 8.66
CA ASP A 101 -7.88 6.42 7.60
C ASP A 101 -6.60 7.27 7.70
N GLY A 102 -6.43 8.25 6.82
CA GLY A 102 -5.36 9.23 6.91
C GLY A 102 -4.78 9.62 5.56
N GLY A 103 -3.55 10.12 5.59
CA GLY A 103 -2.84 10.61 4.41
C GLY A 103 -1.50 9.95 4.16
N VAL A 104 -1.26 9.59 2.90
CA VAL A 104 0.01 9.07 2.38
C VAL A 104 0.44 9.93 1.20
N LYS A 105 1.70 10.38 1.20
CA LYS A 105 2.27 11.19 0.14
C LYS A 105 2.64 10.34 -1.07
N ARG A 106 3.43 9.28 -0.87
CA ARG A 106 3.86 8.39 -1.97
C ARG A 106 3.79 6.93 -1.54
N LEU A 107 3.47 6.09 -2.52
CA LEU A 107 3.73 4.66 -2.51
C LEU A 107 4.78 4.39 -3.60
N ARG A 108 5.90 3.75 -3.24
CA ARG A 108 6.91 3.28 -4.20
C ARG A 108 7.01 1.77 -4.09
N VAL A 109 6.94 1.08 -5.23
CA VAL A 109 7.09 -0.37 -5.32
C VAL A 109 8.27 -0.64 -6.23
N LEU A 110 9.37 -1.06 -5.64
CA LEU A 110 10.63 -1.30 -6.32
C LEU A 110 10.85 -2.81 -6.45
N GLY A 111 11.25 -3.23 -7.64
CA GLY A 111 11.46 -4.62 -7.95
C GLY A 111 12.00 -4.80 -9.35
N THR A 112 12.13 -6.06 -9.76
CA THR A 112 12.62 -6.41 -11.10
C THR A 112 11.44 -6.89 -11.94
N PRO A 113 11.20 -6.35 -13.14
CA PRO A 113 10.17 -6.88 -14.02
C PRO A 113 10.49 -8.33 -14.39
N VAL A 114 9.47 -9.16 -14.52
CA VAL A 114 9.57 -10.52 -15.06
C VAL A 114 8.93 -10.57 -16.44
N ALA A 115 9.55 -11.35 -17.33
CA ALA A 115 9.03 -11.62 -18.66
C ALA A 115 7.69 -12.37 -18.61
#